data_AF-A0A7C0VG59-F1
#
_entry.id   AF-A0A7C0VG59-F1
#
_cell.length_a   1.000
_cell.length_b   1.000
_cell.length_c   1.000
_cell.angle_alpha   90.00
_cell.angle_beta   90.00
_cell.angle_gamma   90.00
#
_symmetry.space_group_name_H-M   'P 1'
#
loop_
_entity.id
_entity.type
_entity.pdbx_description
1 polymer ?
#
loop_
_entity_poly.entity_id
_entity_poly.type
_entity_poly.pdbx_seq_one_letter_code
_entity_poly.pdbx_strand_id
1 'polypeptide(L)'
;MRVRLLSYTPLEPLMEALPGTRPRDLLPHMGYVFAVEGVSRACSHQLVRHRVASFSQQSQRYITVKRLGERVVEPPSMAGRREFLDVVKAVQEAYESLIASGVSKEDARFLLPNATETSLLMTMDGGSLLHFLGLRLCYRAQWEIRALAKEALRELRKAQPTLFREAGPYCLQLGYCPEGRFNCGRMKEAWEEYRAEP
;
A
#
# COMPACT_ATOMS: atom_id res chain seq x y z
N MET A 1 4.14 -0.24 9.99
CA MET A 1 3.16 -0.74 9.01
C MET A 1 3.04 -2.26 9.11
N ARG A 2 1.83 -2.79 8.95
CA ARG A 2 1.54 -4.23 8.81
C ARG A 2 0.65 -4.44 7.60
N VAL A 3 1.02 -5.38 6.73
CA VAL A 3 0.22 -5.81 5.58
C VAL A 3 0.04 -7.31 5.72
N ARG A 4 -1.22 -7.78 5.79
CA ARG A 4 -1.53 -9.21 5.95
C ARG A 4 -2.53 -9.64 4.90
N LEU A 5 -2.28 -10.75 4.23
CA LEU A 5 -3.26 -11.40 3.37
C LEU A 5 -4.27 -12.14 4.26
N LEU A 6 -5.52 -11.73 4.22
CA LEU A 6 -6.61 -12.32 5.01
C LEU A 6 -7.26 -13.50 4.29
N SER A 7 -7.46 -13.39 2.98
CA SER A 7 -8.04 -14.43 2.15
C SER A 7 -7.63 -14.25 0.69
N TYR A 8 -7.64 -15.34 -0.07
CA TYR A 8 -7.40 -15.33 -1.51
C TYR A 8 -8.10 -16.50 -2.20
N THR A 9 -8.29 -16.39 -3.53
CA THR A 9 -8.76 -17.49 -4.38
C THR A 9 -7.57 -18.34 -4.82
N PRO A 10 -7.48 -19.63 -4.44
CA PRO A 10 -6.41 -20.53 -4.88
C PRO A 10 -6.45 -20.78 -6.40
N LEU A 11 -5.31 -21.13 -6.99
CA LEU A 11 -5.15 -21.31 -8.43
C LEU A 11 -5.66 -22.68 -8.86
N GLU A 12 -5.44 -23.68 -8.02
CA GLU A 12 -5.65 -25.09 -8.28
C GLU A 12 -7.11 -25.37 -8.69
N PRO A 13 -8.14 -24.88 -7.97
CA PRO A 13 -9.53 -25.13 -8.39
C PRO A 13 -9.90 -24.45 -9.71
N LEU A 14 -9.28 -23.32 -10.05
CA LEU A 14 -9.52 -22.64 -11.34
C LEU A 14 -8.89 -23.42 -12.50
N MET A 15 -7.71 -23.99 -12.29
CA MET A 15 -7.03 -24.85 -13.25
C MET A 15 -7.79 -26.17 -13.47
N GLU A 16 -8.37 -26.74 -12.41
CA GLU A 16 -9.24 -27.92 -12.49
C GLU A 16 -10.54 -27.63 -13.24
N ALA A 17 -11.16 -26.47 -12.97
CA ALA A 17 -12.39 -26.05 -13.63
C ALA A 17 -12.18 -25.69 -15.12
N LEU A 18 -10.99 -25.21 -15.50
CA LEU A 18 -10.67 -24.86 -16.88
C LEU A 18 -9.28 -25.38 -17.33
N PRO A 19 -9.13 -26.71 -17.53
CA PRO A 19 -7.86 -27.32 -17.90
C PRO A 19 -7.31 -26.78 -19.22
N GLY A 20 -5.98 -26.71 -19.33
CA GLY A 20 -5.29 -26.21 -20.54
C GLY A 20 -5.15 -24.68 -20.62
N THR A 21 -5.74 -23.94 -19.68
CA THR A 21 -5.55 -22.48 -19.57
C THR A 21 -4.23 -22.15 -18.90
N ARG A 22 -3.57 -21.06 -19.31
CA ARG A 22 -2.33 -20.62 -18.66
C ARG A 22 -2.68 -19.96 -17.32
N PRO A 23 -1.93 -20.22 -16.23
CA PRO A 23 -2.21 -19.63 -14.91
C PRO A 23 -2.35 -18.10 -14.92
N ARG A 24 -1.57 -17.40 -15.75
CA ARG A 24 -1.64 -15.93 -15.86
C ARG A 24 -2.96 -15.41 -16.45
N ASP A 25 -3.62 -16.19 -17.30
CA ASP A 25 -4.90 -15.79 -17.92
C ASP A 25 -6.05 -15.85 -16.89
N LEU A 26 -5.86 -16.61 -15.79
CA LEU A 26 -6.84 -16.77 -14.71
C LEU A 26 -6.77 -15.67 -13.64
N LEU A 27 -5.71 -14.83 -13.64
CA LEU A 27 -5.50 -13.78 -12.64
C LEU A 27 -6.70 -12.86 -12.39
N PRO A 28 -7.48 -12.44 -13.40
CA PRO A 28 -8.67 -11.60 -13.17
C PRO A 28 -9.78 -12.28 -12.36
N HIS A 29 -9.78 -13.62 -12.28
CA HIS A 29 -10.76 -14.39 -11.52
C HIS A 29 -10.30 -14.65 -10.07
N MET A 30 -9.08 -14.26 -9.72
CA MET A 30 -8.48 -14.54 -8.43
C MET A 30 -8.54 -13.31 -7.54
N GLY A 31 -9.37 -13.33 -6.49
CA GLY A 31 -9.46 -12.23 -5.53
C GLY A 31 -8.48 -12.38 -4.37
N TYR A 32 -7.94 -11.27 -3.88
CA TYR A 32 -7.03 -11.23 -2.74
C TYR A 32 -7.44 -10.09 -1.80
N VAL A 33 -7.59 -10.39 -0.52
CA VAL A 33 -8.04 -9.43 0.51
C VAL A 33 -6.91 -9.18 1.50
N PHE A 34 -6.50 -7.92 1.62
CA PHE A 34 -5.45 -7.48 2.54
C PHE A 34 -6.00 -6.63 3.67
N ALA A 35 -5.49 -6.85 4.88
CA ALA A 35 -5.53 -5.87 5.96
C ALA A 35 -4.24 -5.04 5.92
N VAL A 36 -4.40 -3.72 5.80
CA VAL A 36 -3.30 -2.75 5.80
C VAL A 36 -3.46 -1.84 7.01
N GLU A 37 -2.41 -1.76 7.84
CA GLU A 37 -2.38 -0.97 9.06
C GLU A 37 -1.04 -0.23 9.18
N GLY A 38 -1.01 0.89 9.92
CA GLY A 38 0.24 1.61 10.13
C GLY A 38 0.73 2.34 8.88
N VAL A 39 -0.19 2.85 8.06
CA VAL A 39 0.12 3.68 6.88
C VAL A 39 -0.40 5.09 7.06
N SER A 40 0.26 6.05 6.43
CA SER A 40 -0.13 7.45 6.45
C SER A 40 -1.35 7.71 5.57
N ARG A 41 -2.05 8.81 5.85
CA ARG A 41 -3.08 9.32 4.93
C ARG A 41 -2.51 9.62 3.55
N ALA A 42 -1.30 10.16 3.46
CA ALA A 42 -0.60 10.38 2.19
C ALA A 42 -0.40 9.09 1.36
N CYS A 43 -0.01 7.99 2.01
CA CYS A 43 0.11 6.70 1.35
C CYS A 43 -1.26 6.18 0.91
N SER A 44 -2.27 6.25 1.78
CA SER A 44 -3.63 5.81 1.44
C SER A 44 -4.20 6.57 0.23
N HIS A 45 -3.93 7.88 0.12
CA HIS A 45 -4.37 8.71 -1.01
C HIS A 45 -3.72 8.33 -2.35
N GLN A 46 -2.54 7.70 -2.33
CA GLN A 46 -1.95 7.10 -3.53
C GLN A 46 -2.53 5.71 -3.82
N LEU A 47 -2.81 4.94 -2.77
CA LEU A 47 -3.32 3.58 -2.87
C LEU A 47 -4.72 3.53 -3.47
N VAL A 48 -5.63 4.39 -3.01
CA VAL A 48 -7.03 4.42 -3.49
C VAL A 48 -7.18 4.89 -4.94
N ARG A 49 -6.09 5.29 -5.61
CA ARG A 49 -6.08 5.63 -7.04
C ARG A 49 -6.07 4.39 -7.95
N HIS A 50 -5.80 3.22 -7.39
CA HIS A 50 -5.96 1.94 -8.08
C HIS A 50 -7.44 1.56 -8.08
N ARG A 51 -8.14 1.90 -9.16
CA ARG A 51 -9.62 1.86 -9.23
C ARG A 51 -10.19 0.45 -9.38
N VAL A 52 -9.41 -0.49 -9.91
CA VAL A 52 -9.83 -1.90 -10.02
C VAL A 52 -9.48 -2.59 -8.70
N ALA A 53 -10.17 -2.15 -7.65
CA ALA A 53 -9.99 -2.59 -6.28
C ALA A 53 -11.19 -2.15 -5.44
N SER A 54 -11.39 -2.83 -4.31
CA SER A 54 -12.36 -2.42 -3.29
C SER A 54 -11.64 -2.02 -2.01
N PHE A 55 -12.07 -0.92 -1.39
CA PHE A 55 -11.45 -0.40 -0.16
C PHE A 55 -12.48 -0.18 0.94
N SER A 56 -12.10 -0.47 2.17
CA SER A 56 -12.82 -0.03 3.37
C SER A 56 -11.84 0.56 4.34
N GLN A 57 -11.91 1.88 4.55
CA GLN A 57 -10.91 2.63 5.31
C GLN A 57 -11.49 3.24 6.57
N GLN A 58 -10.68 3.30 7.62
CA GLN A 58 -11.01 3.98 8.86
C GLN A 58 -11.36 5.45 8.61
N SER A 59 -12.58 5.86 8.96
CA SER A 59 -13.07 7.23 8.78
C SER A 59 -12.76 8.13 9.98
N GLN A 60 -12.09 9.25 9.71
CA GLN A 60 -11.87 10.33 10.69
C GLN A 60 -13.15 11.11 11.04
N ARG A 61 -14.25 10.91 10.30
CA ARG A 61 -15.55 11.54 10.62
C ARG A 61 -16.20 10.88 11.84
N TYR A 62 -15.98 9.59 12.02
CA TYR A 62 -16.61 8.80 13.08
C TYR A 62 -15.66 8.53 14.24
N ILE A 63 -14.39 8.28 13.95
CA ILE A 63 -13.40 7.89 14.96
C ILE A 63 -12.63 9.12 15.43
N THR A 64 -12.61 9.32 16.75
CA THR A 64 -11.78 10.34 17.37
C THR A 64 -10.32 9.90 17.28
N VAL A 65 -9.50 10.71 16.62
CA VAL A 65 -8.05 10.49 16.61
C VAL A 65 -7.51 10.89 17.98
N LYS A 66 -6.98 9.91 18.70
CA LYS A 66 -6.32 10.09 20.01
C LYS A 66 -4.88 9.64 19.88
N ARG A 67 -4.00 10.22 20.70
CA ARG A 67 -2.57 9.88 20.72
C ARG A 67 -1.95 9.97 19.32
N LEU A 68 -2.18 11.11 18.67
CA LEU A 68 -1.64 11.39 17.34
C LEU A 68 -0.11 11.27 17.34
N GLY A 69 0.57 11.70 18.41
CA GLY A 69 2.01 11.52 18.57
C GLY A 69 2.51 10.06 18.50
N GLU A 70 1.65 9.09 18.81
CA GLU A 70 1.95 7.65 18.68
C GLU A 70 1.46 7.04 17.36
N ARG A 71 0.62 7.78 16.62
CA ARG A 71 -0.14 7.31 15.45
C ARG A 71 0.12 8.21 14.25
N VAL A 72 1.39 8.54 14.04
CA VAL A 72 1.89 9.20 12.85
C VAL A 72 2.95 8.34 12.19
N VAL A 73 2.99 8.36 10.87
CA VAL A 73 4.06 7.78 10.09
C VAL A 73 5.13 8.84 9.84
N GLU A 74 6.31 8.63 10.41
CA GLU A 74 7.47 9.50 10.21
C GLU A 74 8.16 9.21 8.88
N PRO A 75 8.33 10.22 7.99
CA PRO A 75 9.19 10.08 6.83
C PRO A 75 10.64 9.78 7.23
N PRO A 76 11.39 8.92 6.52
CA PRO A 76 12.77 8.57 6.87
C PRO A 76 13.70 9.78 7.04
N SER A 77 13.53 10.82 6.22
CA SER A 77 14.28 12.08 6.29
C SER A 77 13.97 12.94 7.52
N MET A 78 12.88 12.63 8.22
CA MET A 78 12.39 13.35 9.39
C MET A 78 12.38 12.48 10.65
N ALA A 79 12.85 11.23 10.57
CA ALA A 79 12.82 10.28 11.67
C ALA A 79 13.58 10.84 12.88
N GLY A 80 12.91 10.89 14.03
CA GLY A 80 13.48 11.36 15.30
C GLY A 80 13.71 12.86 15.37
N ARG A 81 13.25 13.65 14.38
CA ARG A 81 13.37 15.11 14.42
C ARG A 81 12.34 15.71 15.38
N ARG A 82 12.84 16.42 16.39
CA ARG A 82 12.02 17.10 17.40
C ARG A 82 11.05 18.10 16.77
N GLU A 83 11.45 18.80 15.71
CA GLU A 83 10.59 19.79 15.04
C GLU A 83 9.32 19.15 14.47
N PHE A 84 9.42 17.92 13.95
CA PHE A 84 8.28 17.17 13.45
C PHE A 84 7.35 16.74 14.60
N LEU A 85 7.94 16.16 15.66
CA LEU A 85 7.19 15.67 16.82
C LEU A 85 6.49 16.79 17.59
N ASP A 86 7.14 17.94 17.75
CA ASP A 86 6.59 19.12 18.42
C ASP A 86 5.38 19.68 17.66
N VAL A 87 5.46 19.73 16.32
CA VAL A 87 4.32 20.14 15.48
C VAL A 87 3.16 19.14 15.57
N VAL A 88 3.46 17.83 15.51
CA VAL A 88 2.42 16.79 15.67
C VAL A 88 1.72 16.92 17.01
N LYS A 89 2.47 17.18 18.09
CA LYS A 89 1.92 17.41 19.43
C LYS A 89 1.02 18.66 19.48
N ALA A 90 1.49 19.79 18.94
CA ALA A 90 0.71 21.02 18.90
C ALA A 90 -0.61 20.84 18.11
N VAL A 91 -0.57 20.10 17.00
CA VAL A 91 -1.78 19.77 16.21
C VAL A 91 -2.73 18.89 17.02
N GLN A 92 -2.22 17.92 17.78
CA GLN A 92 -3.06 17.07 18.63
C GLN A 92 -3.80 17.90 19.70
N GLU A 93 -3.08 18.79 20.39
CA GLU A 93 -3.65 19.67 21.42
C GLU A 93 -4.73 20.58 20.82
N ALA A 94 -4.46 21.17 19.65
CA ALA A 94 -5.43 22.00 18.94
C ALA A 94 -6.67 21.20 18.50
N TYR A 95 -6.49 20.00 17.96
CA TYR A 95 -7.60 19.11 17.59
C TYR A 95 -8.45 18.74 18.81
N GLU A 96 -7.84 18.34 19.91
CA GLU A 96 -8.54 17.98 21.15
C GLU A 96 -9.31 19.18 21.73
N SER A 97 -8.74 20.38 21.67
CA SER A 97 -9.40 21.62 22.09
C SER A 97 -10.66 21.92 21.26
N LEU A 98 -10.61 21.80 19.93
CA LEU A 98 -11.78 22.00 19.06
C LEU A 98 -12.89 20.98 19.35
N ILE A 99 -12.53 19.71 19.55
CA ILE A 99 -13.50 18.67 19.91
C ILE A 99 -14.15 18.99 21.27
N ALA A 100 -13.37 19.42 22.26
CA ALA A 100 -13.86 19.80 23.58
C ALA A 100 -14.79 21.01 23.54
N SER A 101 -14.58 21.94 22.61
CA SER A 101 -15.46 23.10 22.40
C SER A 101 -16.70 22.80 21.54
N GLY A 102 -16.94 21.53 21.19
CA GLY A 102 -18.14 21.10 20.45
C GLY A 102 -18.03 21.14 18.92
N VAL A 103 -16.84 21.38 18.35
CA VAL A 103 -16.64 21.29 16.89
C VAL A 103 -16.78 19.84 16.44
N SER A 104 -17.42 19.65 15.28
CA SER A 104 -17.61 18.32 14.71
C SER A 104 -16.27 17.67 14.36
N LYS A 105 -16.18 16.33 14.47
CA LYS A 105 -14.98 15.59 14.03
C LYS A 105 -14.68 15.77 12.56
N GLU A 106 -15.72 15.99 11.75
CA GLU A 106 -15.61 16.21 10.31
C GLU A 106 -14.87 17.52 9.97
N ASP A 107 -15.02 18.55 10.80
CA ASP A 107 -14.35 19.84 10.63
C ASP A 107 -13.00 19.87 11.36
N ALA A 108 -12.95 19.39 12.60
CA ALA A 108 -11.72 19.39 13.40
C ALA A 108 -10.59 18.59 12.73
N ARG A 109 -10.90 17.52 11.99
CA ARG A 109 -9.91 16.71 11.28
C ARG A 109 -9.10 17.46 10.22
N PHE A 110 -9.54 18.65 9.80
CA PHE A 110 -8.78 19.48 8.85
C PHE A 110 -7.41 19.92 9.40
N LEU A 111 -7.24 19.88 10.74
CA LEU A 111 -5.93 20.08 11.36
C LEU A 111 -5.00 18.87 11.23
N LEU A 112 -5.54 17.66 11.05
CA LEU A 112 -4.75 16.43 11.10
C LEU A 112 -3.78 16.35 9.91
N PRO A 113 -2.49 16.06 10.16
CA PRO A 113 -1.49 16.05 9.10
C PRO A 113 -1.66 14.82 8.20
N ASN A 114 -1.11 14.91 6.99
CA ASN A 114 -0.99 13.77 6.06
C ASN A 114 -0.24 12.56 6.65
N ALA A 115 0.61 12.79 7.65
CA ALA A 115 1.32 11.76 8.38
C ALA A 115 0.42 10.92 9.30
N THR A 116 -0.81 11.36 9.58
CA THR A 116 -1.75 10.63 10.45
C THR A 116 -1.92 9.19 9.97
N GLU A 117 -1.78 8.25 10.89
CA GLU A 117 -1.94 6.82 10.61
C GLU A 117 -3.40 6.49 10.27
N THR A 118 -3.58 5.51 9.38
CA THR A 118 -4.86 4.92 9.03
C THR A 118 -4.71 3.43 8.77
N SER A 119 -5.83 2.73 8.90
CA SER A 119 -5.96 1.32 8.52
C SER A 119 -7.08 1.16 7.49
N LEU A 120 -6.92 0.18 6.61
CA LEU A 120 -7.90 -0.15 5.58
C LEU A 120 -7.87 -1.63 5.20
N LEU A 121 -9.00 -2.12 4.72
CA LEU A 121 -9.08 -3.34 3.91
C LEU A 121 -8.93 -2.97 2.44
N MET A 122 -8.19 -3.80 1.71
CA MET A 122 -8.00 -3.68 0.27
C MET A 122 -8.25 -5.03 -0.39
N THR A 123 -9.16 -5.07 -1.36
CA THR A 123 -9.38 -6.25 -2.20
C THR A 123 -9.01 -5.92 -3.64
N MET A 124 -8.21 -6.78 -4.28
CA MET A 124 -7.84 -6.66 -5.69
C MET A 124 -7.87 -8.04 -6.36
N ASP A 125 -8.13 -8.07 -7.66
CA ASP A 125 -7.86 -9.28 -8.46
C ASP A 125 -6.36 -9.43 -8.75
N GLY A 126 -5.94 -10.61 -9.18
CA GLY A 126 -4.55 -10.93 -9.48
C GLY A 126 -3.93 -10.05 -10.59
N GLY A 127 -4.72 -9.67 -11.60
CA GLY A 127 -4.27 -8.81 -12.69
C GLY A 127 -4.03 -7.38 -12.20
N SER A 128 -4.97 -6.85 -11.45
CA SER A 128 -4.85 -5.55 -10.79
C SER A 128 -3.70 -5.50 -9.78
N LEU A 129 -3.41 -6.61 -9.09
CA LEU A 129 -2.23 -6.72 -8.24
C LEU A 129 -0.93 -6.64 -9.02
N LEU A 130 -0.80 -7.32 -10.16
CA LEU A 130 0.40 -7.19 -11.00
C LEU A 130 0.61 -5.76 -11.49
N HIS A 131 -0.47 -5.08 -11.88
CA HIS A 131 -0.43 -3.66 -12.23
C HIS A 131 0.01 -2.79 -11.05
N PHE A 132 -0.61 -2.99 -9.88
CA PHE A 132 -0.28 -2.31 -8.63
C PHE A 132 1.21 -2.47 -8.28
N LEU A 133 1.72 -3.70 -8.28
CA LEU A 133 3.12 -4.02 -8.02
C LEU A 133 4.04 -3.39 -9.07
N GLY A 134 3.66 -3.45 -10.34
CA GLY A 134 4.41 -2.87 -11.46
C GLY A 134 4.67 -1.36 -11.28
N LEU A 135 3.65 -0.63 -10.83
CA LEU A 135 3.75 0.81 -10.53
C LEU A 135 4.44 1.11 -9.20
N ARG A 136 4.09 0.38 -8.14
CA ARG A 136 4.43 0.78 -6.76
C ARG A 136 5.72 0.19 -6.23
N LEU A 137 6.25 -0.86 -6.85
CA LEU A 137 7.61 -1.33 -6.59
C LEU A 137 8.69 -0.52 -7.32
N CYS A 138 8.29 0.36 -8.25
CA CYS A 138 9.19 1.26 -8.97
C CYS A 138 9.95 2.17 -8.01
N TYR A 139 11.23 2.42 -8.27
CA TYR A 139 12.05 3.25 -7.39
C TYR A 139 11.68 4.73 -7.35
N ARG A 140 10.87 5.19 -8.31
CA ARG A 140 10.29 6.53 -8.33
C ARG A 140 9.05 6.67 -7.44
N ALA A 141 8.43 5.56 -7.05
CA ALA A 141 7.30 5.60 -6.13
C ALA A 141 7.76 6.07 -4.74
N GLN A 142 6.86 6.76 -4.02
CA GLN A 142 7.14 7.17 -2.64
C GLN A 142 7.55 5.95 -1.81
N TRP A 143 8.55 6.14 -0.95
CA TRP A 143 9.13 5.08 -0.12
C TRP A 143 8.08 4.24 0.64
N GLU A 144 7.03 4.87 1.15
CA GLU A 144 6.01 4.24 1.99
C GLU A 144 5.10 3.29 1.19
N ILE A 145 4.52 3.76 0.08
CA ILE A 145 3.69 2.89 -0.78
C ILE A 145 4.53 1.80 -1.44
N ARG A 146 5.81 2.06 -1.68
CA ARG A 146 6.76 1.04 -2.14
C ARG A 146 6.99 -0.02 -1.08
N ALA A 147 7.15 0.37 0.19
CA ALA A 147 7.25 -0.59 1.30
C ALA A 147 5.95 -1.40 1.45
N LEU A 148 4.77 -0.77 1.28
CA LEU A 148 3.48 -1.48 1.31
C LEU A 148 3.42 -2.53 0.20
N ALA A 149 3.80 -2.15 -1.02
CA ALA A 149 3.81 -3.05 -2.15
C ALA A 149 4.80 -4.22 -1.97
N LYS A 150 5.95 -3.98 -1.33
CA LYS A 150 6.92 -5.03 -0.97
C LYS A 150 6.33 -6.05 -0.01
N GLU A 151 5.66 -5.60 1.05
CA GLU A 151 5.02 -6.51 2.00
C GLU A 151 3.85 -7.27 1.36
N ALA A 152 3.05 -6.61 0.51
CA ALA A 152 2.01 -7.28 -0.25
C ALA A 152 2.58 -8.38 -1.17
N LEU A 153 3.66 -8.08 -1.91
CA LEU A 153 4.36 -9.07 -2.75
C LEU A 153 4.88 -10.24 -1.92
N ARG A 154 5.42 -9.98 -0.72
CA ARG A 154 5.89 -11.03 0.19
C ARG A 154 4.76 -11.99 0.58
N GLU A 155 3.60 -11.46 0.95
CA GLU A 155 2.42 -12.28 1.29
C GLU A 155 1.91 -13.06 0.07
N LEU A 156 1.89 -12.44 -1.12
CA LEU A 156 1.49 -13.10 -2.37
C LEU A 156 2.44 -14.23 -2.76
N ARG A 157 3.75 -14.04 -2.61
CA ARG A 157 4.76 -15.09 -2.89
C ARG A 157 4.65 -16.28 -1.95
N LYS A 158 4.25 -16.07 -0.70
CA LYS A 158 3.96 -17.14 0.25
C LYS A 158 2.69 -17.90 -0.13
N ALA A 159 1.64 -17.17 -0.50
CA ALA A 159 0.34 -17.76 -0.82
C ALA A 159 0.35 -18.51 -2.16
N GLN A 160 0.88 -17.89 -3.22
CA GLN A 160 0.82 -18.40 -4.58
C GLN A 160 2.13 -18.16 -5.34
N PRO A 161 3.21 -18.89 -4.97
CA PRO A 161 4.54 -18.70 -5.56
C PRO A 161 4.55 -18.85 -7.07
N THR A 162 3.78 -19.79 -7.63
CA THR A 162 3.69 -20.04 -9.08
C THR A 162 3.31 -18.79 -9.89
N LEU A 163 2.52 -17.89 -9.31
CA LEU A 163 2.05 -16.67 -9.99
C LEU A 163 2.92 -15.46 -9.71
N PHE A 164 3.40 -15.31 -8.46
CA PHE A 164 4.03 -14.07 -7.99
C PHE A 164 5.54 -14.16 -7.74
N ARG A 165 6.18 -15.32 -7.94
CA ARG A 165 7.64 -15.48 -7.79
C ARG A 165 8.42 -14.44 -8.59
N GLU A 166 8.00 -14.19 -9.83
CA GLU A 166 8.65 -13.22 -10.73
C GLU A 166 7.93 -11.87 -10.79
N ALA A 167 6.89 -11.66 -9.97
CA ALA A 167 6.24 -10.35 -9.90
C ALA A 167 7.19 -9.31 -9.28
N GLY A 168 7.11 -8.08 -9.79
CA GLY A 168 8.02 -6.99 -9.42
C GLY A 168 7.60 -5.65 -10.02
N PRO A 169 8.50 -4.65 -10.12
CA PRO A 169 8.22 -3.41 -10.84
C PRO A 169 8.09 -3.64 -12.35
N TYR A 170 7.49 -2.69 -13.07
CA TYR A 170 7.29 -2.83 -14.51
C TYR A 170 8.55 -3.08 -15.31
N CYS A 171 9.67 -2.48 -14.91
CA CYS A 171 10.94 -2.73 -15.58
C CYS A 171 11.38 -4.19 -15.53
N LEU A 172 10.97 -4.95 -14.50
CA LEU A 172 11.19 -6.39 -14.42
C LEU A 172 10.11 -7.15 -15.20
N GLN A 173 8.83 -6.81 -14.99
CA GLN A 173 7.71 -7.52 -15.61
C GLN A 173 7.70 -7.42 -17.15
N LEU A 174 8.10 -6.26 -17.69
CA LEU A 174 8.11 -5.99 -19.14
C LEU A 174 9.47 -6.24 -19.80
N GLY A 175 10.53 -6.40 -19.01
CA GLY A 175 11.91 -6.48 -19.51
C GLY A 175 12.52 -5.14 -19.96
N TYR A 176 11.78 -4.03 -19.90
CA TYR A 176 12.26 -2.67 -20.19
C TYR A 176 11.55 -1.64 -19.31
N CYS A 177 12.14 -0.46 -19.12
CA CYS A 177 11.53 0.62 -18.34
C CYS A 177 10.50 1.40 -19.19
N PRO A 178 9.20 1.39 -18.85
CA PRO A 178 8.17 2.09 -19.63
C PRO A 178 8.20 3.62 -19.45
N GLU A 179 8.98 4.13 -18.50
CA GLU A 179 9.06 5.56 -18.18
C GLU A 179 9.89 6.38 -19.19
N GLY A 180 10.59 5.72 -20.12
CA GLY A 180 11.38 6.37 -21.18
C GLY A 180 12.38 7.37 -20.61
N ARG A 181 12.25 8.65 -21.01
CA ARG A 181 13.12 9.75 -20.52
C ARG A 181 13.04 10.00 -19.01
N PHE A 182 11.98 9.53 -18.35
CA PHE A 182 11.80 9.67 -16.91
C PHE A 182 12.22 8.41 -16.13
N ASN A 183 13.01 7.52 -16.74
CA ASN A 183 13.55 6.37 -16.03
C ASN A 183 14.44 6.81 -14.87
N CYS A 184 14.57 5.96 -13.84
CA CYS A 184 15.39 6.26 -12.67
C CYS A 184 16.87 5.84 -12.82
N GLY A 185 17.28 5.24 -13.95
CA GLY A 185 18.61 4.68 -14.14
C GLY A 185 18.91 3.39 -13.37
N ARG A 186 18.03 2.95 -12.47
CA ARG A 186 18.28 1.88 -11.48
C ARG A 186 17.60 0.55 -11.81
N MET A 187 17.53 0.21 -13.11
CA MET A 187 16.83 -1.00 -13.55
C MET A 187 17.53 -2.29 -13.06
N LYS A 188 18.87 -2.33 -13.13
CA LYS A 188 19.66 -3.49 -12.69
C LYS A 188 19.44 -3.79 -11.21
N GLU A 189 19.53 -2.76 -10.36
CA GLU A 189 19.27 -2.85 -8.92
C GLU A 189 17.85 -3.36 -8.63
N ALA A 190 16.84 -2.86 -9.35
CA ALA A 190 15.47 -3.35 -9.20
C ALA A 190 15.35 -4.83 -9.61
N TRP A 191 16.06 -5.27 -10.64
CA TRP A 191 16.03 -6.67 -11.06
C TRP A 191 16.69 -7.58 -10.03
N GLU A 192 17.84 -7.16 -9.48
CA GLU A 192 18.54 -7.88 -8.42
C GLU A 192 17.69 -7.99 -7.15
N GLU A 193 16.99 -6.92 -6.77
CA GLU A 193 16.13 -6.92 -5.59
C GLU A 193 14.90 -7.84 -5.72
N TYR A 194 14.25 -7.84 -6.89
CA TYR A 194 12.95 -8.50 -7.06
C TYR A 194 13.00 -9.83 -7.81
N ARG A 195 14.08 -10.16 -8.53
CA ARG A 195 14.22 -11.52 -9.06
C ARG A 195 14.32 -12.48 -7.90
N ALA A 196 13.45 -13.49 -7.89
CA ALA A 196 13.65 -14.63 -7.01
C ALA A 196 14.96 -15.33 -7.45
N GLU A 197 15.76 -15.76 -6.48
CA GLU A 197 16.84 -16.71 -6.75
C GLU A 197 16.24 -18.00 -7.36
N PRO A 198 16.98 -18.70 -8.26
CA PRO A 198 16.50 -19.87 -9.01
C PRO A 198 15.83 -20.95 -8.15
#